data_AF-A0A920N8J8-F1
#
_entry.id   AF-A0A920N8J8-F1
#
_cell.length_a   1.000
_cell.length_b   1.000
_cell.length_c   1.000
_cell.angle_alpha   90.00
_cell.angle_beta   90.00
_cell.angle_gamma   90.00
#
_symmetry.space_group_name_H-M   'P 1'
#
loop_
_entity.id
_entity.type
_entity.pdbx_description
1 polymer ?
#
loop_
_entity_poly.entity_id
_entity_poly.type
_entity_poly.pdbx_seq_one_letter_code
_entity_poly.pdbx_strand_id
1 'polypeptide(L)'
;MLINSPWNPTGTVLGNEEWLRLLEVARQHDLYVVSDEIYESICYPGHRHCTPAALSDDARQRTIIVNSLSKTYSMTGWRVGFCAAPAEVISAMYLVLQQSSRGPATFVQDAAVAALDSPKGNVSSRWCPSMVVAGSSSLPRCPTSPTSES
;
A
#
# COMPACT_ATOMS: atom_id res chain seq x y z
N MET A 1 9.16 -12.71 7.65
CA MET A 1 7.84 -12.98 7.03
C MET A 1 7.48 -11.80 6.12
N LEU A 2 7.00 -12.05 4.89
CA LEU A 2 6.59 -11.00 3.95
C LEU A 2 5.08 -11.11 3.73
N ILE A 3 4.35 -10.02 3.97
CA ILE A 3 2.90 -9.94 3.81
C ILE A 3 2.57 -8.70 3.00
N ASN A 4 1.71 -8.85 1.99
CA ASN A 4 1.19 -7.74 1.21
C ASN A 4 -0.31 -7.58 1.50
N SER A 5 -0.69 -6.41 2.04
CA SER A 5 -2.08 -6.08 2.36
C SER A 5 -2.28 -4.57 2.16
N PRO A 6 -3.21 -4.13 1.30
CA PRO A 6 -4.08 -4.95 0.44
C PRO A 6 -3.31 -5.82 -0.59
N TRP A 7 -3.72 -7.07 -0.72
CA TRP A 7 -3.00 -8.09 -1.48
C TRP A 7 -3.24 -7.97 -2.99
N ASN A 8 -2.18 -7.94 -3.78
CA ASN A 8 -2.24 -8.15 -5.23
C ASN A 8 -1.91 -9.62 -5.55
N PRO A 9 -2.74 -10.39 -6.29
CA PRO A 9 -3.80 -9.94 -7.22
C PRO A 9 -5.25 -9.98 -6.70
N THR A 10 -5.53 -10.51 -5.52
CA THR A 10 -6.92 -10.77 -5.10
C THR A 10 -7.67 -9.58 -4.51
N GLY A 11 -6.96 -8.53 -4.11
CA GLY A 11 -7.51 -7.39 -3.39
C GLY A 11 -7.85 -7.66 -1.93
N THR A 12 -7.41 -8.79 -1.35
CA THR A 12 -7.71 -9.14 0.05
C THR A 12 -7.06 -8.15 1.01
N VAL A 13 -7.83 -7.63 1.98
CA VAL A 13 -7.33 -6.72 3.02
C VAL A 13 -7.36 -7.45 4.35
N LEU A 14 -6.23 -7.52 5.04
CA LEU A 14 -6.14 -8.14 6.35
C LEU A 14 -6.72 -7.23 7.44
N GLY A 15 -7.60 -7.81 8.26
CA GLY A 15 -8.14 -7.17 9.46
C GLY A 15 -7.20 -7.29 10.67
N ASN A 16 -7.55 -6.60 11.74
CA ASN A 16 -6.75 -6.57 12.98
C ASN A 16 -6.54 -7.99 13.56
N GLU A 17 -7.57 -8.82 13.59
CA GLU A 17 -7.49 -10.17 14.16
C GLU A 17 -6.53 -11.07 13.38
N GLU A 18 -6.55 -10.98 12.05
CA GLU A 18 -5.66 -11.75 11.19
C GLU A 18 -4.21 -11.28 11.36
N TRP A 19 -3.99 -9.97 11.43
CA TRP A 19 -2.68 -9.40 11.73
C TRP A 19 -2.16 -9.84 13.09
N LEU A 20 -2.99 -9.83 14.14
CA LEU A 20 -2.58 -10.27 15.47
C LEU A 20 -2.14 -11.74 15.48
N ARG A 21 -2.85 -12.61 14.75
CA ARG A 21 -2.45 -14.03 14.60
C ARG A 21 -1.12 -14.17 13.87
N LEU A 22 -0.92 -13.41 12.78
CA LEU A 22 0.34 -13.40 12.04
C LEU A 22 1.50 -12.87 12.88
N LEU A 23 1.27 -11.79 13.63
CA LEU A 23 2.27 -11.20 14.53
C LEU A 23 2.66 -12.16 15.66
N GLU A 24 1.71 -12.94 16.19
CA GLU A 24 2.02 -13.96 17.19
C GLU A 24 2.94 -15.05 16.61
N VAL A 25 2.68 -15.51 15.38
CA VAL A 25 3.59 -16.45 14.69
C VAL A 25 4.97 -15.81 14.48
N ALA A 26 5.00 -14.56 14.03
CA ALA A 26 6.27 -13.84 13.84
C ALA A 26 7.05 -13.72 15.15
N ARG A 27 6.37 -13.44 16.27
CA ARG A 27 6.95 -13.36 17.61
C ARG A 27 7.49 -14.71 18.08
N GLN A 28 6.74 -15.79 17.90
CA GLN A 28 7.15 -17.15 18.30
C GLN A 28 8.42 -17.64 17.60
N HIS A 29 8.67 -17.16 16.38
CA HIS A 29 9.81 -17.54 15.57
C HIS A 29 10.89 -16.45 15.46
N ASP A 30 10.77 -15.39 16.26
CA ASP A 30 11.67 -14.22 16.23
C ASP A 30 11.90 -13.64 14.82
N LEU A 31 10.80 -13.45 14.09
CA LEU A 31 10.80 -12.96 12.73
C LEU A 31 10.43 -11.48 12.67
N TYR A 32 11.10 -10.77 11.78
CA TYR A 32 10.61 -9.51 11.23
C TYR A 32 9.43 -9.76 10.27
N VAL A 33 8.49 -8.81 10.24
CA VAL A 33 7.36 -8.76 9.32
C VAL A 33 7.59 -7.62 8.34
N VAL A 34 7.79 -7.93 7.06
CA VAL A 34 7.76 -6.93 5.99
C VAL A 34 6.31 -6.78 5.55
N SER A 35 5.73 -5.61 5.81
CA SER A 35 4.36 -5.25 5.43
C SER A 35 4.40 -4.38 4.18
N ASP A 36 4.03 -4.94 3.03
CA ASP A 36 3.87 -4.19 1.78
C ASP A 36 2.45 -3.60 1.73
N GLU A 37 2.39 -2.28 1.94
CA GLU A 37 1.17 -1.48 2.11
C GLU A 37 0.92 -0.55 0.91
N ILE A 38 1.50 -0.85 -0.26
CA ILE A 38 1.42 0.00 -1.46
C ILE A 38 -0.01 0.33 -1.92
N TYR A 39 -0.98 -0.52 -1.56
CA TYR A 39 -2.39 -0.35 -1.91
C TYR A 39 -3.25 0.20 -0.76
N GLU A 40 -2.66 0.72 0.33
CA GLU A 40 -3.40 1.18 1.53
C GLU A 40 -4.56 2.15 1.24
N SER A 41 -4.43 2.95 0.18
CA SER A 41 -5.40 3.97 -0.23
C SER A 41 -6.42 3.46 -1.26
N ILE A 42 -6.30 2.19 -1.69
CA ILE A 42 -7.11 1.56 -2.74
C ILE A 42 -7.81 0.35 -2.12
N CYS A 43 -8.65 0.62 -1.12
CA CYS A 43 -9.52 -0.38 -0.50
C CYS A 43 -10.94 -0.25 -1.04
N TYR A 44 -11.62 -1.40 -1.21
CA TYR A 44 -13.04 -1.42 -1.54
C TYR A 44 -13.90 -0.81 -0.42
N PRO A 45 -15.08 -0.24 -0.75
CA PRO A 45 -16.04 0.21 0.26
C PRO A 45 -16.31 -0.86 1.31
N GLY A 46 -16.26 -0.50 2.59
CA GLY A 46 -16.43 -1.42 3.72
C GLY A 46 -15.14 -2.04 4.25
N HIS A 47 -14.01 -1.91 3.53
CA HIS A 47 -12.70 -2.33 3.99
C HIS A 47 -11.81 -1.13 4.32
N ARG A 48 -11.02 -1.25 5.39
CA ARG A 48 -9.99 -0.28 5.75
C ARG A 48 -8.68 -1.03 5.93
N HIS A 49 -7.61 -0.44 5.39
CA HIS A 49 -6.27 -0.95 5.60
C HIS A 49 -5.89 -0.83 7.08
N CYS A 50 -5.19 -1.84 7.58
CA CYS A 50 -4.60 -1.86 8.92
C CYS A 50 -3.09 -2.05 8.79
N THR A 51 -2.34 -1.10 9.33
CA THR A 51 -0.89 -1.20 9.47
C THR A 51 -0.55 -1.99 10.75
N PRO A 52 0.13 -3.16 10.67
CA PRO A 52 0.40 -4.00 11.83
C PRO A 52 1.29 -3.32 12.87
N ALA A 53 2.17 -2.40 12.46
CA ALA A 53 3.01 -1.63 13.38
C ALA A 53 2.22 -0.77 14.38
N ALA A 54 0.94 -0.48 14.10
CA ALA A 54 0.07 0.30 15.00
C ALA A 54 -0.63 -0.56 16.06
N LEU A 55 -0.52 -1.89 16.01
CA LEU A 55 -1.30 -2.80 16.86
C LEU A 55 -0.71 -3.01 18.25
N SER A 56 0.62 -2.94 18.39
CA SER A 56 1.32 -3.03 19.68
C SER A 56 2.76 -2.53 19.57
N ASP A 57 3.40 -2.28 20.71
CA ASP A 57 4.82 -1.92 20.75
C ASP A 57 5.72 -3.02 20.18
N ASP A 58 5.43 -4.28 20.49
CA ASP A 58 6.17 -5.41 19.92
C ASP A 58 6.00 -5.47 18.39
N ALA A 59 4.78 -5.28 17.89
CA ALA A 59 4.50 -5.24 16.46
C ALA A 59 5.29 -4.12 15.77
N ARG A 60 5.34 -2.92 16.37
CA ARG A 60 6.14 -1.80 15.89
C ARG A 60 7.63 -2.13 15.79
N GLN A 61 8.18 -2.84 16.79
CA GLN A 61 9.60 -3.20 16.83
C GLN A 61 9.97 -4.32 15.85
N ARG A 62 9.01 -5.08 15.32
CA ARG A 62 9.29 -6.14 14.33
C ARG A 62 8.71 -5.90 12.94
N THR A 63 8.01 -4.79 12.73
CA THR A 63 7.41 -4.49 11.43
C THR A 63 8.31 -3.56 10.61
N ILE A 64 8.54 -3.94 9.36
CA ILE A 64 9.15 -3.12 8.31
C ILE A 64 8.03 -2.78 7.34
N ILE A 65 7.54 -1.55 7.38
CA ILE A 65 6.53 -1.04 6.46
C ILE A 65 7.22 -0.66 5.15
N VAL A 66 6.66 -1.09 4.02
CA VAL A 66 7.08 -0.73 2.67
C VAL A 66 5.90 -0.11 1.94
N ASN A 67 6.09 1.08 1.38
CA ASN A 67 5.04 1.77 0.63
C ASN A 67 5.65 2.65 -0.48
N SER A 68 4.82 3.15 -1.40
CA SER A 68 5.25 4.02 -2.49
C SER A 68 4.13 4.91 -3.01
N LEU A 69 4.51 5.96 -3.74
CA LEU A 69 3.54 6.85 -4.40
C LEU A 69 3.02 6.30 -5.73
N SER A 70 3.51 5.13 -6.14
CA SER A 70 3.24 4.56 -7.47
C SER A 70 1.75 4.35 -7.74
N LYS A 71 1.01 3.86 -6.74
CA LYS A 71 -0.40 3.47 -6.89
C LYS A 71 -1.35 4.55 -6.37
N THR A 72 -1.04 5.11 -5.21
CA THR A 72 -1.84 6.19 -4.61
C THR A 72 -1.83 7.47 -5.44
N TYR A 73 -0.69 7.85 -6.02
CA TYR A 73 -0.55 9.14 -6.74
C TYR A 73 -0.28 8.97 -8.24
N SER A 74 -0.47 7.77 -8.79
CA SER A 74 -0.15 7.47 -10.20
C SER A 74 1.30 7.80 -10.59
N MET A 75 2.23 7.74 -9.64
CA MET A 75 3.64 8.11 -9.85
C MET A 75 4.53 6.92 -10.20
N THR A 76 4.03 5.93 -10.95
CA THR A 76 4.78 4.68 -11.25
C THR A 76 6.14 4.94 -11.92
N GLY A 77 6.21 5.90 -12.85
CA GLY A 77 7.43 6.26 -13.56
C GLY A 77 8.45 7.06 -12.76
N TRP A 78 8.05 7.61 -11.60
CA TRP A 78 8.89 8.50 -10.79
C TRP A 78 9.88 7.75 -9.90
N ARG A 79 9.63 6.45 -9.68
CA ARG A 79 10.54 5.53 -8.97
C ARG A 79 10.87 5.99 -7.55
N VAL A 80 9.82 6.36 -6.79
CA VAL A 80 9.94 6.75 -5.38
C VAL A 80 9.11 5.85 -4.49
N GLY A 81 9.74 5.38 -3.43
CA GLY A 81 9.14 4.59 -2.36
C GLY A 81 9.81 4.93 -1.03
N PHE A 82 9.19 4.51 0.06
CA PHE A 82 9.69 4.72 1.40
C PHE A 82 9.45 3.49 2.26
N CYS A 83 10.18 3.41 3.35
CA CYS A 83 9.99 2.39 4.37
C CYS A 83 10.08 3.00 5.76
N ALA A 84 9.39 2.37 6.72
CA ALA A 84 9.46 2.71 8.12
C ALA A 84 9.68 1.43 8.93
N ALA A 85 10.69 1.42 9.79
CA ALA A 85 11.14 0.26 10.55
C ALA A 85 11.92 0.72 11.79
N PRO A 86 12.30 -0.19 12.71
CA PRO A 86 13.19 0.15 13.81
C PRO A 86 14.48 0.82 13.33
N ALA A 87 15.00 1.74 14.14
CA ALA A 87 16.13 2.59 13.75
C ALA A 87 17.38 1.78 13.34
N GLU A 88 17.63 0.65 14.00
CA GLU A 88 18.72 -0.28 13.66
C GLU A 88 18.56 -0.88 12.26
N VAL A 89 17.34 -1.29 11.89
CA VAL A 89 17.02 -1.85 10.58
C VAL A 89 17.16 -0.77 9.50
N ILE A 90 16.62 0.43 9.74
CA ILE A 90 16.74 1.57 8.82
C ILE A 90 18.21 1.93 8.59
N SER A 91 19.02 1.94 9.65
CA SER A 91 20.45 2.24 9.55
C SER A 91 21.18 1.22 8.67
N ALA A 92 20.89 -0.07 8.85
CA ALA A 92 21.46 -1.12 8.00
C ALA A 92 21.00 -1.02 6.53
N MET A 93 19.70 -0.77 6.30
CA MET A 93 19.14 -0.58 4.95
C MET A 93 19.77 0.63 4.24
N TYR A 94 20.00 1.71 4.97
CA TYR A 94 20.60 2.93 4.44
C TYR A 94 22.04 2.70 3.95
N LEU A 95 22.85 1.91 4.68
CA LEU A 95 24.20 1.54 4.24
C LEU A 95 24.19 0.79 2.91
N VAL A 96 23.26 -0.15 2.73
CA VAL A 96 23.09 -0.87 1.45
C VAL A 96 22.67 0.09 0.35
N LEU A 97 21.67 0.94 0.61
CA LEU A 97 21.16 1.92 -0.35
C LEU A 97 22.26 2.87 -0.87
N GLN A 98 23.16 3.31 0.00
CA GLN A 98 24.29 4.18 -0.36
C GLN A 98 25.22 3.55 -1.39
N GLN A 99 25.44 2.23 -1.33
CA GLN A 99 26.31 1.50 -2.25
C GLN A 99 25.59 1.11 -3.55
N SER A 100 24.26 0.95 -3.52
CA SER A 100 23.50 0.49 -4.70
C SER A 100 23.00 1.63 -5.60
N SER A 101 22.38 2.68 -5.04
CA SER A 101 21.64 3.67 -5.85
C SER A 101 21.80 5.11 -5.38
N ARG A 102 22.23 5.37 -4.13
CA ARG A 102 22.23 6.70 -3.50
C ARG A 102 20.83 7.36 -3.35
N GLY A 103 19.75 6.61 -3.60
CA GLY A 103 18.37 7.09 -3.45
C GLY A 103 17.78 7.73 -4.72
N PRO A 104 16.51 8.19 -4.66
CA PRO A 104 15.83 8.82 -5.77
C PRO A 104 16.40 10.23 -6.07
N ALA A 105 16.27 10.69 -7.31
CA ALA A 105 16.68 12.04 -7.71
C ALA A 105 15.98 13.14 -6.88
N THR A 106 16.64 14.27 -6.67
CA THR A 106 16.12 15.35 -5.80
C THR A 106 14.76 15.87 -6.25
N PHE A 107 14.56 16.15 -7.54
CA PHE A 107 13.26 16.59 -8.06
C PHE A 107 12.14 15.55 -7.86
N VAL A 108 12.48 14.26 -7.77
CA VAL A 108 11.52 13.19 -7.47
C VAL A 108 11.14 13.24 -5.98
N GLN A 109 12.08 13.55 -5.10
CA GLN A 109 11.81 13.76 -3.68
C GLN A 109 10.91 14.99 -3.47
N ASP A 110 11.16 16.08 -4.18
CA ASP A 110 10.32 17.29 -4.15
C ASP A 110 8.89 16.99 -4.62
N ALA A 111 8.76 16.24 -5.73
CA ALA A 111 7.46 15.78 -6.22
C ALA A 111 6.76 14.85 -5.22
N ALA A 112 7.51 14.02 -4.50
CA ALA A 112 6.97 13.14 -3.47
C ALA A 112 6.41 13.92 -2.28
N VAL A 113 7.11 14.96 -1.82
CA VAL A 113 6.62 15.87 -0.77
C VAL A 113 5.33 16.55 -1.23
N ALA A 114 5.32 17.15 -2.43
CA ALA A 114 4.14 17.80 -2.97
C ALA A 114 2.93 16.85 -3.10
N ALA A 115 3.16 15.60 -3.48
CA ALA A 115 2.11 14.58 -3.54
C ALA A 115 1.55 14.24 -2.16
N LEU A 116 2.41 14.08 -1.15
CA LEU A 116 2.00 13.75 0.23
C LEU A 116 1.27 14.89 0.93
N ASP A 117 1.62 16.15 0.65
CA ASP A 117 0.96 17.34 1.18
C ASP A 117 -0.37 17.66 0.47
N SER A 118 -0.59 17.09 -0.72
CA SER A 118 -1.82 17.30 -1.47
C SER A 118 -3.04 16.66 -0.78
N PRO A 119 -4.23 17.30 -0.82
CA PRO A 119 -5.45 16.68 -0.30
C PRO A 119 -5.69 15.32 -0.96
N LYS A 120 -5.89 14.26 -0.15
CA LYS A 120 -6.11 12.87 -0.62
C LYS A 120 -7.38 12.66 -1.48
N GLY A 121 -8.09 13.73 -1.85
CA GLY A 121 -9.45 13.73 -2.40
C GLY A 121 -9.63 13.20 -3.83
N ASN A 122 -8.56 12.86 -4.56
CA ASN A 122 -8.66 12.43 -5.96
C ASN A 122 -8.32 10.96 -6.24
N VAL A 123 -7.94 10.18 -5.22
CA VAL A 123 -7.49 8.78 -5.42
C VAL A 123 -8.66 7.78 -5.43
N SER A 124 -9.72 8.04 -4.64
CA SER A 124 -10.89 7.13 -4.55
C SER A 124 -11.95 7.34 -5.64
N SER A 125 -12.02 8.52 -6.27
CA SER A 125 -13.13 8.90 -7.15
C SER A 125 -13.05 8.36 -8.58
N ARG A 126 -11.93 7.74 -8.98
CA ARG A 126 -11.71 7.26 -10.36
C ARG A 126 -11.61 5.74 -10.52
N TRP A 127 -11.59 4.99 -9.42
CA TRP A 127 -11.47 3.53 -9.50
C TRP A 127 -12.86 2.90 -9.56
N CYS A 128 -13.21 2.30 -10.71
CA CYS A 128 -14.51 1.66 -10.97
C CYS A 128 -14.37 0.13 -10.97
N PRO A 129 -14.49 -0.54 -9.81
CA PRO A 129 -14.36 -1.99 -9.74
C PRO A 129 -15.56 -2.78 -10.29
N SER A 130 -16.73 -2.14 -10.40
CA SER A 130 -17.95 -2.80 -10.89
C SER A 130 -17.80 -3.32 -12.32
N MET A 131 -16.87 -2.77 -13.11
CA MET A 131 -16.62 -3.18 -14.48
C MET A 131 -15.85 -4.51 -14.59
N VAL A 132 -15.03 -4.87 -13.59
CA VAL A 132 -14.20 -6.10 -13.60
C VAL A 132 -14.94 -7.28 -12.99
N VAL A 133 -15.62 -7.08 -11.85
CA VAL A 133 -16.37 -8.15 -11.17
C VAL A 133 -17.63 -8.54 -11.96
N ALA A 134 -18.27 -7.60 -12.65
CA ALA A 134 -19.42 -7.91 -13.50
C ALA A 134 -19.06 -8.72 -14.76
N GLY A 135 -17.80 -8.67 -15.20
CA GLY A 135 -17.35 -9.36 -16.41
C GLY A 135 -17.28 -10.89 -16.29
N SER A 136 -17.14 -11.43 -15.07
CA SER A 136 -16.96 -12.88 -14.87
C SER A 136 -18.23 -13.65 -14.50
N SER A 137 -19.28 -12.99 -14.00
CA SER A 137 -20.48 -13.69 -13.49
C SER A 137 -21.76 -13.54 -14.31
N SER A 138 -21.82 -12.62 -15.29
CA SER A 138 -22.91 -12.55 -16.26
C SER A 138 -22.67 -11.41 -17.24
N LEU A 139 -22.64 -11.67 -18.55
CA LEU A 139 -22.69 -10.61 -19.57
C LEU A 139 -24.16 -10.30 -19.95
N PRO A 140 -24.77 -9.21 -19.47
CA PRO A 140 -25.81 -8.51 -20.21
C PRO A 140 -25.19 -7.31 -20.95
N ARG A 141 -25.64 -7.12 -22.20
CA ARG A 141 -25.15 -6.10 -23.13
C ARG A 141 -25.21 -4.69 -22.52
N CYS A 142 -24.13 -3.96 -22.72
CA CYS A 142 -23.96 -2.54 -22.39
C CYS A 142 -25.05 -1.68 -23.09
N PRO A 143 -25.77 -0.80 -22.37
CA PRO A 143 -26.40 0.37 -22.99
C PRO A 143 -25.37 1.48 -23.13
N THR A 144 -25.17 1.91 -24.37
CA THR A 144 -24.30 3.03 -24.78
C THR A 144 -24.83 4.38 -24.30
N SER A 145 -23.92 5.20 -23.76
CA SER A 145 -23.94 6.67 -23.61
C SER A 145 -25.04 7.36 -22.78
N PRO A 146 -24.72 8.47 -22.09
CA PRO A 146 -25.71 9.32 -21.43
C PRO A 146 -26.42 10.17 -22.50
N THR A 147 -27.71 9.93 -22.71
CA THR A 147 -28.56 10.91 -23.40
C THR A 147 -28.79 12.09 -22.47
N SER A 148 -28.26 13.24 -22.87
CA SER A 148 -28.75 14.56 -22.48
C SER A 148 -30.21 14.73 -22.88
N GLU A 149 -31.00 15.30 -21.96
CA GLU A 149 -32.32 15.99 -22.10
C GLU A 149 -33.00 15.79 -20.73
N SER A 150 -33.51 16.77 -19.99
CA SER A 150 -33.71 18.23 -20.09
C SER A 150 -34.23 18.66 -18.71
#